data_AF-A0A9E6C135-F1
#
_entry.id   AF-A0A9E6C135-F1
#
_cell.length_a   1.000
_cell.length_b   1.000
_cell.length_c   1.000
_cell.angle_alpha   90.00
_cell.angle_beta   90.00
_cell.angle_gamma   90.00
#
_symmetry.space_group_name_H-M   'P 1'
#
loop_
_entity.id
_entity.type
_entity.pdbx_description
1 polymer ?
#
loop_
_entity_poly.entity_id
_entity_poly.type
_entity_poly.pdbx_seq_one_letter_code
_entity_poly.pdbx_strand_id
1 'polypeptide(L)'
;MDEYDPRVLGAAIRAARKALRDLDEDQILPSLRRVAASTARLLPPPLARSLLRDLDRFAWLRDKAVGAWPKIEEAADEDAASAAFLLRPEGWEQVVEAAVAARSHRDLVGCVERLEARTRDLEQQLGVERERADKARAGAAEAERRARRRSHEISERVQEARQAERLERLAAESRVAALERDIEQAIGDLAEADGRVAFLRDELRRARRASSASIATRAPDVWSIRDPVALASLLDQIVASARADPAPMQAPEVGPSPPLTLPAGVRPDDGVAIEWLLGQQEPFVMIVDGYNLSHQWPEPLTREDINHRLARVRRLAVAPVRLLVIYDSTLSGGEESGLGPGGIEVRFTDEGTIADDEIMWLSGTVDGNVVVVSSDREVREGCPRALCLWSQALKEWLSPPT
;
A
#
# COMPACT_ATOMS: atom_id res chain seq x y z
N MET A 1 44.73 -32.91 -56.33
CA MET A 1 43.94 -34.12 -56.64
C MET A 1 43.42 -34.71 -55.34
N ASP A 2 42.41 -34.05 -54.78
CA ASP A 2 41.55 -34.53 -53.68
C ASP A 2 40.29 -35.14 -54.35
N GLU A 3 40.51 -36.08 -55.28
CA GLU A 3 39.80 -36.06 -56.57
C GLU A 3 38.42 -36.74 -56.58
N TYR A 4 38.06 -37.47 -55.53
CA TYR A 4 36.78 -38.20 -55.47
C TYR A 4 36.03 -37.95 -54.16
N ASP A 5 34.80 -37.43 -54.27
CA ASP A 5 33.92 -37.26 -53.11
C ASP A 5 33.39 -38.64 -52.65
N PRO A 6 33.74 -39.11 -51.43
CA PRO A 6 33.28 -40.39 -50.91
C PRO A 6 31.76 -40.49 -50.75
N ARG A 7 31.05 -39.36 -50.79
CA ARG A 7 29.58 -39.34 -50.76
C ARG A 7 28.95 -39.72 -52.10
N VAL A 8 29.63 -39.44 -53.21
CA VAL A 8 29.18 -39.78 -54.58
C VAL A 8 29.51 -41.23 -54.92
N LEU A 9 30.67 -41.73 -54.46
CA LEU A 9 31.13 -43.09 -54.72
C LEU A 9 30.74 -44.10 -53.62
N GLY A 10 29.60 -43.89 -52.98
CA GLY A 10 29.18 -44.65 -51.80
C GLY A 10 28.99 -46.15 -52.07
N ALA A 11 28.44 -46.52 -53.22
CA ALA A 11 28.25 -47.94 -53.57
C ALA A 11 29.57 -48.63 -53.93
N ALA A 12 30.49 -47.94 -54.59
CA ALA A 12 31.83 -48.46 -54.87
C ALA A 12 32.60 -48.75 -53.58
N ILE A 13 32.51 -47.84 -52.60
CA ILE A 13 33.07 -48.05 -51.26
C ILE A 13 32.43 -49.26 -50.57
N ARG A 14 31.10 -49.42 -50.61
CA ARG A 14 30.42 -50.57 -50.00
C ARG A 14 30.83 -51.89 -50.65
N ALA A 15 30.92 -51.93 -51.97
CA ALA A 15 31.33 -53.09 -52.75
C ALA A 15 32.78 -53.48 -52.45
N ALA A 16 33.70 -52.52 -52.43
CA ALA A 16 35.10 -52.76 -52.09
C ALA A 16 35.28 -53.22 -50.64
N ARG A 17 34.52 -52.67 -49.69
CA ARG A 17 34.54 -53.15 -48.30
C ARG A 17 34.04 -54.58 -48.16
N LYS A 18 33.01 -54.94 -48.92
CA LYS A 18 32.49 -56.31 -48.95
C LYS A 18 33.55 -57.26 -49.50
N ALA A 19 34.14 -56.92 -50.65
CA ALA A 19 35.25 -57.66 -51.24
C ALA A 19 36.43 -57.84 -50.27
N LEU A 20 36.82 -56.79 -49.54
CA LEU A 20 37.90 -56.85 -48.56
C LEU A 20 37.60 -57.72 -47.34
N ARG A 21 36.32 -57.94 -46.99
CA ARG A 21 35.92 -58.84 -45.89
C ARG A 21 35.93 -60.30 -46.29
N ASP A 22 35.80 -60.58 -47.58
CA ASP A 22 35.80 -61.92 -48.14
C ASP A 22 37.23 -62.42 -48.46
N LEU A 23 38.27 -61.61 -48.19
CA LEU A 23 39.69 -61.93 -48.37
C LEU A 23 40.35 -62.33 -47.05
N ASP A 24 41.34 -63.21 -47.13
CA ASP A 24 42.17 -63.59 -45.98
C ASP A 24 43.11 -62.44 -45.57
N GLU A 25 43.52 -62.40 -44.30
CA GLU A 25 44.27 -61.27 -43.71
C GLU A 25 45.66 -61.04 -44.36
N ASP A 26 46.26 -62.10 -44.90
CA ASP A 26 47.51 -62.08 -45.65
C ASP A 26 47.35 -61.52 -47.08
N GLN A 27 46.13 -61.54 -47.62
CA GLN A 27 45.78 -61.02 -48.95
C GLN A 27 45.44 -59.52 -48.91
N ILE A 28 45.24 -58.93 -47.71
CA ILE A 28 44.87 -57.53 -47.54
C ILE A 28 46.11 -56.66 -47.32
N LEU A 29 46.28 -55.64 -48.17
CA LEU A 29 47.34 -54.63 -48.04
C LEU A 29 47.30 -53.95 -46.66
N PRO A 30 48.47 -53.65 -46.03
CA PRO A 30 48.52 -53.01 -44.71
C PRO A 30 47.71 -51.71 -44.59
N SER A 31 47.61 -50.92 -45.66
CA SER A 31 46.80 -49.69 -45.71
C SER A 31 45.29 -49.95 -45.60
N LEU A 32 44.82 -51.11 -46.08
CA LEU A 32 43.40 -51.46 -46.18
C LEU A 32 42.89 -52.30 -45.00
N ARG A 33 43.77 -52.84 -44.15
CA ARG A 33 43.38 -53.62 -42.96
C ARG A 33 42.43 -52.86 -42.02
N ARG A 34 42.66 -51.55 -41.84
CA ARG A 34 41.78 -50.68 -41.04
C ARG A 34 40.39 -50.51 -41.67
N VAL A 35 40.31 -50.55 -42.99
CA VAL A 35 39.05 -50.42 -43.73
C VAL A 35 38.26 -51.74 -43.68
N ALA A 36 38.94 -52.88 -43.81
CA ALA A 36 38.36 -54.22 -43.69
C ALA A 36 37.83 -54.50 -42.26
N ALA A 37 38.62 -54.14 -41.23
CA ALA A 37 38.26 -54.29 -39.82
C ALA A 37 37.14 -53.34 -39.36
N SER A 38 36.84 -52.29 -40.12
CA SER A 38 35.80 -51.33 -39.76
C SER A 38 34.40 -51.96 -39.88
N THR A 39 33.68 -52.00 -38.75
CA THR A 39 32.28 -52.46 -38.67
C THR A 39 31.25 -51.34 -38.87
N ALA A 40 31.70 -50.08 -38.95
CA ALA A 40 30.81 -48.93 -39.08
C ALA A 40 29.98 -48.99 -40.37
N ARG A 41 28.70 -48.57 -40.29
CA ARG A 41 27.77 -48.53 -41.45
C ARG A 41 28.30 -47.61 -42.56
N LEU A 42 28.92 -46.50 -42.19
CA LEU A 42 29.61 -45.56 -43.08
C LEU A 42 31.08 -45.45 -42.67
N LEU A 43 31.98 -45.42 -43.64
CA LEU A 43 33.39 -45.15 -43.35
C LEU A 43 33.57 -43.66 -43.02
N PRO A 44 34.40 -43.33 -42.01
CA PRO A 44 34.85 -41.97 -41.80
C PRO A 44 35.47 -41.39 -43.09
N PRO A 45 35.25 -40.10 -43.41
CA PRO A 45 35.77 -39.47 -44.63
C PRO A 45 37.25 -39.74 -44.94
N PRO A 46 38.21 -39.71 -43.98
CA PRO A 46 39.62 -39.96 -44.30
C PRO A 46 39.88 -41.41 -44.76
N LEU A 47 39.21 -42.38 -44.16
CA LEU A 47 39.34 -43.80 -44.54
C LEU A 47 38.65 -44.09 -45.87
N ALA A 48 37.51 -43.45 -46.13
CA ALA A 48 36.81 -43.55 -47.40
C ALA A 48 37.66 -43.00 -48.56
N ARG A 49 38.31 -41.83 -48.38
CA ARG A 49 39.24 -41.25 -49.36
C ARG A 49 40.46 -42.14 -49.60
N SER A 50 41.02 -42.71 -48.53
CA SER A 50 42.14 -43.66 -48.65
C SER A 50 41.74 -44.89 -49.47
N LEU A 51 40.57 -45.46 -49.21
CA LEU A 51 40.04 -46.60 -49.97
C LEU A 51 39.82 -46.25 -51.45
N LEU A 52 39.25 -45.08 -51.74
CA LEU A 52 39.04 -44.65 -53.12
C LEU A 52 40.35 -44.45 -53.88
N ARG A 53 41.38 -43.91 -53.22
CA ARG A 53 42.74 -43.80 -53.80
C ARG A 53 43.34 -45.17 -54.09
N ASP A 54 43.17 -46.13 -53.19
CA ASP A 54 43.66 -47.49 -53.39
C ASP A 54 42.84 -48.22 -54.49
N LEU A 55 41.52 -48.00 -54.57
CA LEU A 55 40.69 -48.49 -55.68
C LEU A 55 41.09 -47.89 -57.03
N ASP A 56 41.50 -46.62 -57.07
CA ASP A 56 41.99 -45.99 -58.29
C ASP A 56 43.35 -46.56 -58.72
N ARG A 57 44.23 -46.82 -57.75
CA ARG A 57 45.59 -47.34 -58.00
C ARG A 57 45.62 -48.84 -58.36
N PHE A 58 44.78 -49.67 -57.74
CA PHE A 58 44.88 -51.12 -57.81
C PHE A 58 43.72 -51.74 -58.61
N ALA A 59 44.00 -52.16 -59.85
CA ALA A 59 43.01 -52.80 -60.72
C ALA A 59 42.40 -54.07 -60.10
N TRP A 60 43.22 -54.92 -59.47
CA TRP A 60 42.75 -56.15 -58.82
C TRP A 60 41.69 -55.88 -57.74
N LEU A 61 41.80 -54.76 -57.02
CA LEU A 61 40.86 -54.39 -55.96
C LEU A 61 39.52 -53.94 -56.56
N ARG A 62 39.55 -53.27 -57.71
CA ARG A 62 38.33 -52.96 -58.47
C ARG A 62 37.65 -54.21 -58.98
N ASP A 63 38.40 -55.15 -59.56
CA ASP A 63 37.82 -56.41 -60.08
C ASP A 63 37.14 -57.21 -58.96
N LYS A 64 37.77 -57.25 -57.78
CA LYS A 64 37.17 -57.85 -56.59
C LYS A 64 35.93 -57.09 -56.11
N ALA A 65 35.95 -55.76 -56.13
CA ALA A 65 34.79 -54.93 -55.79
C ALA A 65 33.63 -55.13 -56.78
N VAL A 66 33.91 -55.23 -58.09
CA VAL A 66 32.94 -55.56 -59.14
C VAL A 66 32.33 -56.93 -58.87
N GLY A 67 33.14 -57.94 -58.58
CA GLY A 67 32.64 -59.27 -58.23
C GLY A 67 31.78 -59.30 -56.95
N ALA A 68 32.04 -58.41 -56.00
CA ALA A 68 31.26 -58.29 -54.77
C ALA A 68 29.95 -57.50 -54.93
N TRP A 69 29.75 -56.81 -56.06
CA TRP A 69 28.55 -56.05 -56.40
C TRP A 69 27.72 -56.76 -57.50
N PRO A 70 26.68 -57.52 -57.11
CA PRO A 70 25.81 -58.18 -58.08
C PRO A 70 25.05 -57.13 -58.92
N LYS A 71 25.00 -57.33 -60.24
CA LYS A 71 24.26 -56.47 -61.19
C LYS A 71 24.75 -55.02 -61.26
N ILE A 72 26.07 -54.81 -61.23
CA ILE A 72 26.67 -53.47 -61.40
C ILE A 72 26.26 -52.77 -62.71
N GLU A 73 25.94 -53.54 -63.76
CA GLU A 73 25.46 -53.04 -65.06
C GLU A 73 24.03 -52.47 -65.00
N GLU A 74 23.23 -52.86 -63.99
CA GLU A 74 21.88 -52.35 -63.73
C GLU A 74 21.88 -51.29 -62.62
N ALA A 75 23.04 -50.69 -62.32
CA ALA A 75 23.14 -49.69 -61.24
C ALA A 75 22.19 -48.51 -61.50
N ALA A 76 21.37 -48.19 -60.49
CA ALA A 76 20.46 -47.05 -60.54
C ALA A 76 21.22 -45.72 -60.69
N ASP A 77 20.53 -44.67 -61.14
CA ASP A 77 21.13 -43.34 -61.39
C ASP A 77 21.97 -42.79 -60.22
N GLU A 78 21.58 -43.07 -58.97
CA GLU A 78 22.33 -42.65 -57.77
C GLU A 78 23.66 -43.41 -57.59
N ASP A 79 23.73 -44.63 -58.10
CA ASP A 79 24.90 -45.51 -58.02
C ASP A 79 25.68 -45.57 -59.35
N ALA A 80 25.20 -44.91 -60.42
CA ALA A 80 25.81 -44.90 -61.75
C ALA A 80 27.26 -44.38 -61.74
N ALA A 81 27.55 -43.34 -60.96
CA ALA A 81 28.91 -42.83 -60.77
C ALA A 81 29.84 -43.85 -60.07
N SER A 82 29.28 -44.61 -59.10
CA SER A 82 30.01 -45.68 -58.42
C SER A 82 30.29 -46.86 -59.37
N ALA A 83 29.35 -47.20 -60.25
CA ALA A 83 29.53 -48.25 -61.25
C ALA A 83 30.54 -47.84 -62.33
N ALA A 84 30.44 -46.61 -62.86
CA ALA A 84 31.38 -46.06 -63.82
C ALA A 84 32.82 -46.01 -63.26
N PHE A 85 32.98 -45.63 -61.98
CA PHE A 85 34.29 -45.61 -61.31
C PHE A 85 34.94 -47.00 -61.20
N LEU A 86 34.15 -48.07 -61.04
CA LEU A 86 34.67 -49.43 -60.91
C LEU A 86 34.92 -50.10 -62.28
N LEU A 87 33.98 -49.95 -63.22
CA LEU A 87 34.03 -50.61 -64.54
C LEU A 87 34.95 -49.88 -65.54
N ARG A 88 35.22 -48.59 -65.32
CA ARG A 88 36.06 -47.73 -66.19
C ARG A 88 35.69 -47.80 -67.70
N PRO A 89 34.39 -47.74 -68.09
CA PRO A 89 34.03 -47.61 -69.50
C PRO A 89 34.59 -46.29 -70.08
N GLU A 90 34.66 -46.19 -71.41
CA GLU A 90 35.05 -44.93 -72.06
C GLU A 90 34.18 -43.76 -71.55
N GLY A 91 34.81 -42.66 -71.11
CA GLY A 91 34.11 -41.50 -70.56
C GLY A 91 33.69 -41.58 -69.08
N TRP A 92 34.12 -42.60 -68.32
CA TRP A 92 33.75 -42.76 -66.91
C TRP A 92 34.08 -41.54 -66.02
N GLU A 93 35.15 -40.80 -66.32
CA GLU A 93 35.54 -39.59 -65.58
C GLU A 93 34.45 -38.52 -65.67
N GLN A 94 33.87 -38.33 -66.85
CA GLN A 94 32.82 -37.35 -67.11
C GLN A 94 31.53 -37.70 -66.33
N VAL A 95 31.23 -38.99 -66.19
CA VAL A 95 30.08 -39.48 -65.41
C VAL A 95 30.28 -39.18 -63.92
N VAL A 96 31.48 -39.41 -63.39
CA VAL A 96 31.81 -39.12 -61.98
C VAL A 96 31.84 -37.62 -61.71
N GLU A 97 32.46 -36.82 -62.58
CA GLU A 97 32.48 -35.36 -62.48
C GLU A 97 31.08 -34.77 -62.54
N ALA A 98 30.22 -35.23 -63.47
CA ALA A 98 28.83 -34.80 -63.56
C ALA A 98 28.04 -35.10 -62.28
N ALA A 99 28.27 -36.26 -61.66
CA ALA A 99 27.63 -36.63 -60.40
C ALA A 99 28.13 -35.79 -59.21
N VAL A 100 29.43 -35.49 -59.14
CA VAL A 100 30.01 -34.58 -58.14
C VAL A 100 29.47 -33.15 -58.31
N ALA A 101 29.39 -32.66 -59.55
CA ALA A 101 28.83 -31.35 -59.85
C ALA A 101 27.34 -31.26 -59.50
N ALA A 102 26.55 -32.27 -59.87
CA ALA A 102 25.12 -32.33 -59.57
C ALA A 102 24.83 -32.39 -58.07
N ARG A 103 25.68 -33.07 -57.29
CA ARG A 103 25.58 -33.09 -55.83
C ARG A 103 25.98 -31.76 -55.20
N SER A 104 27.10 -31.18 -55.63
CA SER A 104 27.55 -29.88 -55.15
C SER A 104 26.51 -28.80 -55.43
N HIS A 105 25.87 -28.84 -56.60
CA HIS A 105 24.77 -27.94 -56.92
C HIS A 105 23.57 -28.13 -55.98
N ARG A 106 23.14 -29.38 -55.71
CA ARG A 106 22.08 -29.68 -54.74
C ARG A 106 22.41 -29.18 -53.33
N ASP A 107 23.65 -29.38 -52.88
CA ASP A 107 24.09 -28.90 -51.56
C ASP A 107 24.08 -27.37 -51.48
N LEU A 108 24.52 -26.68 -52.54
CA LEU A 108 24.47 -25.23 -52.65
C LEU A 108 23.04 -24.70 -52.65
N VAL A 109 22.15 -25.28 -53.46
CA VAL A 109 20.72 -24.92 -53.50
C VAL A 109 20.10 -25.07 -52.11
N GLY A 110 20.31 -26.22 -51.45
CA GLY A 110 19.80 -26.43 -50.10
C GLY A 110 20.42 -25.48 -49.05
N CYS A 111 21.67 -25.04 -49.22
CA CYS A 111 22.28 -24.01 -48.38
C CYS A 111 21.63 -22.64 -48.60
N VAL A 112 21.39 -22.25 -49.85
CA VAL A 112 20.72 -21.00 -50.21
C VAL A 112 19.31 -20.97 -49.62
N GLU A 113 18.52 -22.04 -49.82
CA GLU A 113 17.17 -22.14 -49.26
C GLU A 113 17.14 -22.02 -47.74
N ARG A 114 18.10 -22.66 -47.04
CA ARG A 114 18.24 -22.53 -45.57
C ARG A 114 18.61 -21.12 -45.15
N LEU A 115 19.50 -20.47 -45.86
CA LEU A 115 19.90 -19.09 -45.58
C LEU A 115 18.75 -18.12 -45.84
N GLU A 116 18.02 -18.28 -46.94
CA GLU A 116 16.84 -17.47 -47.25
C GLU A 116 15.73 -17.65 -46.22
N ALA A 117 15.46 -18.89 -45.79
CA ALA A 117 14.52 -19.16 -44.71
C ALA A 117 14.96 -18.46 -43.41
N ARG A 118 16.26 -18.53 -43.08
CA ARG A 118 16.80 -17.87 -41.90
C ARG A 118 16.72 -16.35 -41.99
N THR A 119 16.96 -15.76 -43.16
CA THR A 119 16.81 -14.32 -43.39
C THR A 119 15.36 -13.89 -43.20
N ARG A 120 14.40 -14.64 -43.77
CA ARG A 120 12.97 -14.36 -43.59
C ARG A 120 12.53 -14.44 -42.12
N ASP A 121 13.00 -15.45 -41.39
CA ASP A 121 12.71 -15.58 -39.95
C ASP A 121 13.27 -14.39 -39.15
N LEU A 122 14.50 -13.96 -39.47
CA LEU A 122 15.14 -12.82 -38.82
C LEU A 122 14.42 -11.50 -39.15
N GLU A 123 13.99 -11.31 -40.40
CA GLU A 123 13.19 -10.15 -40.80
C GLU A 123 11.84 -10.11 -40.07
N GLN A 124 11.18 -11.25 -39.94
CA GLN A 124 9.93 -11.36 -39.17
C GLN A 124 10.15 -11.04 -37.69
N GLN A 125 11.23 -11.56 -37.08
CA GLN A 125 11.59 -11.25 -35.69
C GLN A 125 11.87 -9.76 -35.51
N LEU A 126 12.61 -9.13 -36.43
CA LEU A 126 12.85 -7.69 -36.41
C LEU A 126 11.57 -6.87 -36.55
N GLY A 127 10.61 -7.32 -37.38
CA GLY A 127 9.29 -6.70 -37.49
C GLY A 127 8.53 -6.72 -36.16
N VAL A 128 8.46 -7.89 -35.52
CA VAL A 128 7.79 -8.05 -34.22
C VAL A 128 8.44 -7.21 -33.12
N GLU A 129 9.77 -7.18 -33.06
CA GLU A 129 10.49 -6.37 -32.06
C GLU A 129 10.33 -4.86 -32.31
N ARG A 130 10.27 -4.42 -33.56
CA ARG A 130 9.96 -3.02 -33.89
C ARG A 130 8.56 -2.63 -33.45
N GLU A 131 7.55 -3.46 -33.73
CA GLU A 131 6.18 -3.21 -33.28
C GLU A 131 6.07 -3.16 -31.75
N ARG A 132 6.79 -4.06 -31.05
CA ARG A 132 6.87 -4.05 -29.59
C ARG A 132 7.52 -2.76 -29.08
N ALA A 133 8.62 -2.32 -29.69
CA ALA A 133 9.30 -1.08 -29.34
C ALA A 133 8.41 0.15 -29.57
N ASP A 134 7.68 0.21 -30.69
CA ASP A 134 6.81 1.33 -31.01
C ASP A 134 5.59 1.39 -30.08
N LYS A 135 4.99 0.24 -29.73
CA LYS A 135 3.93 0.15 -28.71
C LYS A 135 4.43 0.60 -27.33
N ALA A 136 5.64 0.18 -26.95
CA ALA A 136 6.25 0.60 -25.68
C ALA A 136 6.51 2.12 -25.65
N ARG A 137 7.01 2.70 -26.75
CA ARG A 137 7.22 4.15 -26.87
C ARG A 137 5.91 4.94 -26.81
N ALA A 138 4.88 4.49 -27.51
CA ALA A 138 3.55 5.12 -27.47
C ALA A 138 2.96 5.08 -26.05
N GLY A 139 3.04 3.91 -25.39
CA GLY A 139 2.60 3.75 -24.01
C GLY A 139 3.35 4.65 -23.02
N ALA A 140 4.68 4.78 -23.18
CA ALA A 140 5.50 5.67 -22.37
C ALA A 140 5.11 7.15 -22.56
N ALA A 141 4.92 7.59 -23.81
CA ALA A 141 4.50 8.97 -24.11
C ALA A 141 3.09 9.29 -23.57
N GLU A 142 2.18 8.33 -23.54
CA GLU A 142 0.86 8.48 -22.92
C GLU A 142 0.92 8.52 -21.39
N ALA A 143 1.75 7.67 -20.79
CA ALA A 143 1.99 7.70 -19.35
C ALA A 143 2.59 9.04 -18.91
N GLU A 144 3.58 9.55 -19.65
CA GLU A 144 4.19 10.85 -19.38
C GLU A 144 3.18 12.00 -19.52
N ARG A 145 2.35 12.01 -20.56
CA ARG A 145 1.29 13.01 -20.72
C ARG A 145 0.27 12.96 -19.57
N ARG A 146 -0.09 11.77 -19.09
CA ARG A 146 -0.96 11.62 -17.91
C ARG A 146 -0.31 12.12 -16.63
N ALA A 147 0.97 11.81 -16.42
CA ALA A 147 1.73 12.28 -15.27
C ALA A 147 1.86 13.81 -15.25
N ARG A 148 2.14 14.42 -16.41
CA ARG A 148 2.21 15.88 -16.55
C ARG A 148 0.87 16.56 -16.25
N ARG A 149 -0.25 16.02 -16.75
CA ARG A 149 -1.60 16.54 -16.43
C ARG A 149 -1.89 16.48 -14.94
N ARG A 150 -1.67 15.31 -14.31
CA ARG A 150 -1.86 15.16 -12.86
C ARG A 150 -0.96 16.10 -12.06
N SER A 151 0.30 16.25 -12.46
CA SER A 151 1.21 17.19 -11.80
C SER A 151 0.75 18.64 -11.93
N HIS A 152 0.16 19.01 -13.07
CA HIS A 152 -0.40 20.34 -13.27
C HIS A 152 -1.64 20.55 -12.40
N GLU A 153 -2.59 19.61 -12.41
CA GLU A 153 -3.79 19.64 -11.57
C GLU A 153 -3.45 19.72 -10.08
N ILE A 154 -2.46 18.94 -9.61
CA ILE A 154 -1.99 19.01 -8.23
C ILE A 154 -1.38 20.38 -7.94
N SER A 155 -0.54 20.90 -8.86
CA SER A 155 0.06 22.22 -8.68
C SER A 155 -0.98 23.34 -8.62
N GLU A 156 -2.02 23.27 -9.44
CA GLU A 156 -3.15 24.22 -9.41
C GLU A 156 -3.89 24.15 -8.08
N ARG A 157 -4.27 22.95 -7.63
CA ARG A 157 -4.92 22.76 -6.32
C ARG A 157 -4.08 23.26 -5.15
N VAL A 158 -2.76 23.06 -5.20
CA VAL A 158 -1.85 23.57 -4.16
C VAL A 158 -1.79 25.10 -4.19
N GLN A 159 -1.81 25.73 -5.37
CA GLN A 159 -1.85 27.18 -5.47
C GLN A 159 -3.18 27.75 -4.98
N GLU A 160 -4.30 27.12 -5.33
CA GLU A 160 -5.64 27.49 -4.85
C GLU A 160 -5.74 27.36 -3.33
N ALA A 161 -5.29 26.24 -2.75
CA ALA A 161 -5.26 26.05 -1.30
C ALA A 161 -4.41 27.10 -0.60
N ARG A 162 -3.23 27.43 -1.14
CA ARG A 162 -2.37 28.51 -0.61
C ARG A 162 -3.01 29.88 -0.74
N GLN A 163 -3.80 30.14 -1.78
CA GLN A 163 -4.54 31.39 -1.93
C GLN A 163 -5.67 31.48 -0.91
N ALA A 164 -6.45 30.41 -0.73
CA ALA A 164 -7.52 30.33 0.25
C ALA A 164 -6.97 30.54 1.67
N GLU A 165 -5.90 29.85 2.04
CA GLU A 165 -5.26 30.01 3.36
C GLU A 165 -4.80 31.44 3.61
N ARG A 166 -4.24 32.12 2.60
CA ARG A 166 -3.86 33.54 2.71
C ARG A 166 -5.08 34.44 2.95
N LEU A 167 -6.19 34.20 2.25
CA LEU A 167 -7.41 34.97 2.44
C LEU A 167 -8.02 34.73 3.83
N GLU A 168 -8.01 33.49 4.31
CA GLU A 168 -8.48 33.14 5.65
C GLU A 168 -7.62 33.79 6.73
N ARG A 169 -6.30 33.81 6.56
CA ARG A 169 -5.39 34.51 7.49
C ARG A 169 -5.69 36.01 7.54
N LEU A 170 -5.84 36.67 6.40
CA LEU A 170 -6.22 38.09 6.35
C LEU A 170 -7.60 38.35 7.00
N ALA A 171 -8.57 37.45 6.79
CA ALA A 171 -9.88 37.52 7.44
C ALA A 171 -9.80 37.28 8.96
N ALA A 172 -8.92 36.40 9.43
CA ALA A 172 -8.67 36.20 10.85
C ALA A 172 -8.00 37.43 11.48
N GLU A 173 -6.96 37.98 10.84
CA GLU A 173 -6.26 39.18 11.30
C GLU A 173 -7.20 40.38 11.42
N SER A 174 -8.07 40.58 10.42
CA SER A 174 -9.08 41.66 10.48
C SER A 174 -10.13 41.45 11.59
N ARG A 175 -10.52 40.21 11.88
CA ARG A 175 -11.41 39.89 13.01
C ARG A 175 -10.74 40.17 14.36
N VAL A 176 -9.48 39.77 14.53
CA VAL A 176 -8.69 40.07 15.73
C VAL A 176 -8.59 41.58 15.92
N ALA A 177 -8.23 42.32 14.88
CA ALA A 177 -8.14 43.78 14.94
C ALA A 177 -9.49 44.47 15.19
N ALA A 178 -10.63 43.83 14.89
CA ALA A 178 -11.95 44.34 15.25
C ALA A 178 -12.25 44.09 16.73
N LEU A 179 -11.98 42.88 17.23
CA LEU A 179 -12.16 42.53 18.63
C LEU A 179 -11.27 43.38 19.56
N GLU A 180 -10.04 43.67 19.16
CA GLU A 180 -9.15 44.57 19.90
C GLU A 180 -9.75 45.97 20.06
N ARG A 181 -10.37 46.50 18.99
CA ARG A 181 -11.08 47.79 19.03
C ARG A 181 -12.31 47.73 19.93
N ASP A 182 -13.08 46.65 19.88
CA ASP A 182 -14.26 46.47 20.74
C ASP A 182 -13.87 46.37 22.22
N ILE A 183 -12.76 45.68 22.54
CA ILE A 183 -12.21 45.61 23.89
C ILE A 183 -11.76 46.99 24.36
N GLU A 184 -11.02 47.73 23.54
CA GLU A 184 -10.57 49.08 23.89
C GLU A 184 -11.76 50.02 24.15
N GLN A 185 -12.82 49.92 23.33
CA GLN A 185 -14.06 50.66 23.55
C GLN A 185 -14.74 50.25 24.87
N ALA A 186 -14.87 48.94 25.14
CA ALA A 186 -15.48 48.46 26.38
C ALA A 186 -14.71 48.89 27.64
N ILE A 187 -13.37 48.93 27.58
CA ILE A 187 -12.53 49.48 28.65
C ILE A 187 -12.82 50.97 28.86
N GLY A 188 -12.95 51.73 27.76
CA GLY A 188 -13.32 53.15 27.81
C GLY A 188 -14.70 53.37 28.45
N ASP A 189 -15.70 52.61 28.02
CA ASP A 189 -17.06 52.67 28.55
C ASP A 189 -17.12 52.28 30.04
N LEU A 190 -16.34 51.26 30.45
CA LEU A 190 -16.22 50.86 31.85
C LEU A 190 -15.58 51.97 32.70
N ALA A 191 -14.50 52.58 32.21
CA ALA A 191 -13.85 53.69 32.90
C ALA A 191 -14.79 54.91 33.04
N GLU A 192 -15.61 55.21 32.03
CA GLU A 192 -16.62 56.26 32.10
C GLU A 192 -17.71 55.91 33.11
N ALA A 193 -18.21 54.67 33.11
CA ALA A 193 -19.21 54.20 34.06
C ALA A 193 -18.69 54.26 35.51
N ASP A 194 -17.45 53.84 35.75
CA ASP A 194 -16.78 53.96 37.05
C ASP A 194 -16.65 55.43 37.49
N GLY A 195 -16.31 56.33 36.56
CA GLY A 195 -16.31 57.77 36.79
C GLY A 195 -17.69 58.31 37.20
N ARG A 196 -18.76 57.90 36.49
CA ARG A 196 -20.15 58.27 36.83
C ARG A 196 -20.58 57.72 38.19
N VAL A 197 -20.23 56.47 38.51
CA VAL A 197 -20.51 55.85 39.81
C VAL A 197 -19.76 56.58 40.93
N ALA A 198 -18.49 56.93 40.72
CA ALA A 198 -17.71 57.70 41.68
C ALA A 198 -18.32 59.09 41.93
N PHE A 199 -18.75 59.77 40.85
CA PHE A 199 -19.45 61.05 40.94
C PHE A 199 -20.76 60.94 41.73
N LEU A 200 -21.64 60.00 41.38
CA LEU A 200 -22.91 59.76 42.08
C LEU A 200 -22.69 59.36 43.55
N ARG A 201 -21.64 58.58 43.85
CA ARG A 201 -21.25 58.25 45.23
C ARG A 201 -20.85 59.50 46.01
N ASP A 202 -20.08 60.41 45.41
CA ASP A 202 -19.72 61.66 46.08
C ASP A 202 -20.93 62.57 46.28
N GLU A 203 -21.81 62.71 45.28
CA GLU A 203 -23.08 63.42 45.41
C GLU A 203 -23.95 62.82 46.52
N LEU A 204 -24.11 61.50 46.57
CA LEU A 204 -24.87 60.84 47.64
C LEU A 204 -24.22 61.07 49.00
N ARG A 205 -22.89 61.06 49.11
CA ARG A 205 -22.19 61.41 50.35
C ARG A 205 -22.41 62.88 50.74
N ARG A 206 -22.45 63.80 49.77
CA ARG A 206 -22.76 65.22 50.01
C ARG A 206 -24.21 65.40 50.44
N ALA A 207 -25.15 64.76 49.74
CA ALA A 207 -26.58 64.76 50.06
C ALA A 207 -26.85 64.10 51.43
N ARG A 208 -26.18 62.99 51.76
CA ARG A 208 -26.23 62.37 53.09
C ARG A 208 -25.64 63.27 54.17
N ARG A 209 -24.56 64.00 53.91
CA ARG A 209 -24.03 64.99 54.86
C ARG A 209 -25.00 66.15 55.07
N ALA A 210 -25.63 66.65 54.00
CA ALA A 210 -26.66 67.68 54.05
C ALA A 210 -27.97 67.19 54.71
N SER A 211 -28.34 65.93 54.50
CA SER A 211 -29.54 65.30 55.08
C SER A 211 -29.31 64.74 56.49
N SER A 212 -28.07 64.43 56.89
CA SER A 212 -27.73 64.11 58.29
C SER A 212 -27.82 65.34 59.19
N ALA A 213 -27.81 66.54 58.60
CA ALA A 213 -28.22 67.76 59.29
C ALA A 213 -29.75 67.91 59.43
N SER A 214 -30.57 67.03 58.82
CA SER A 214 -32.03 67.15 58.85
C SER A 214 -32.86 65.88 59.15
N ILE A 215 -32.31 64.66 59.18
CA ILE A 215 -33.11 63.44 59.42
C ILE A 215 -32.34 62.42 60.27
N ALA A 216 -32.61 62.44 61.57
CA ALA A 216 -32.65 61.22 62.37
C ALA A 216 -33.84 60.37 61.89
N THR A 217 -33.65 59.05 61.83
CA THR A 217 -34.61 57.96 61.52
C THR A 217 -34.68 57.44 60.07
N ARG A 218 -34.49 56.12 60.00
CA ARG A 218 -34.97 55.13 59.00
C ARG A 218 -34.06 54.83 57.79
N ALA A 219 -33.41 53.66 57.87
CA ALA A 219 -32.91 52.89 56.72
C ALA A 219 -33.76 51.62 56.55
N PRO A 220 -34.12 51.21 55.31
CA PRO A 220 -34.62 49.87 55.06
C PRO A 220 -33.56 48.97 54.43
N ASP A 221 -33.73 47.69 54.74
CA ASP A 221 -32.84 46.55 54.52
C ASP A 221 -32.99 45.97 53.10
N VAL A 222 -31.87 45.69 52.42
CA VAL A 222 -31.81 45.26 51.00
C VAL A 222 -31.79 43.72 50.86
N TRP A 223 -31.82 42.97 51.97
CA TRP A 223 -31.62 41.51 51.99
C TRP A 223 -32.91 40.68 51.99
N SER A 224 -33.95 41.10 51.27
CA SER A 224 -35.21 40.35 51.18
C SER A 224 -35.37 39.66 49.82
N ILE A 225 -34.55 38.64 49.57
CA ILE A 225 -34.91 37.57 48.60
C ILE A 225 -35.67 36.52 49.42
N ARG A 226 -36.97 36.35 49.12
CA ARG A 226 -37.94 35.57 49.91
C ARG A 226 -38.00 34.08 49.56
N ASP A 227 -37.12 33.58 48.69
CA ASP A 227 -37.11 32.16 48.33
C ASP A 227 -35.80 31.48 48.79
N PRO A 228 -35.83 30.73 49.91
CA PRO A 228 -34.66 30.02 50.41
C PRO A 228 -34.21 28.88 49.49
N VAL A 229 -35.09 28.35 48.63
CA VAL A 229 -34.75 27.24 47.70
C VAL A 229 -33.98 27.79 46.50
N ALA A 230 -34.43 28.90 45.91
CA ALA A 230 -33.72 29.56 44.83
C ALA A 230 -32.32 30.04 45.27
N LEU A 231 -32.20 30.52 46.51
CA LEU A 231 -30.92 30.89 47.09
C LEU A 231 -30.01 29.67 47.29
N ALA A 232 -30.55 28.55 47.77
CA ALA A 232 -29.79 27.31 47.94
C ALA A 232 -29.27 26.78 46.59
N SER A 233 -30.10 26.74 45.54
CA SER A 233 -29.68 26.30 44.21
C SER A 233 -28.63 27.22 43.57
N LEU A 234 -28.73 28.54 43.78
CA LEU A 234 -27.73 29.50 43.31
C LEU A 234 -26.40 29.32 44.05
N LEU A 235 -26.44 29.07 45.37
CA LEU A 235 -25.26 28.79 46.17
C LEU A 235 -24.62 27.46 45.78
N ASP A 236 -25.40 26.42 45.52
CA ASP A 236 -24.90 25.11 45.04
C ASP A 236 -24.24 25.23 43.66
N GLN A 237 -24.79 26.04 42.74
CA GLN A 237 -24.17 26.33 41.45
C GLN A 237 -22.83 27.09 41.59
N ILE A 238 -22.78 28.08 42.48
CA ILE A 238 -21.55 28.84 42.75
C ILE A 238 -20.50 27.92 43.39
N VAL A 239 -20.87 27.09 44.36
CA VAL A 239 -19.97 26.12 45.00
C VAL A 239 -19.47 25.08 43.99
N ALA A 240 -20.32 24.58 43.11
CA ALA A 240 -19.92 23.63 42.06
C ALA A 240 -18.95 24.27 41.05
N SER A 241 -19.12 25.55 40.72
CA SER A 241 -18.22 26.30 39.84
C SER A 241 -16.88 26.66 40.50
N ALA A 242 -16.85 26.75 41.83
CA ALA A 242 -15.68 27.15 42.62
C ALA A 242 -14.84 25.96 43.14
N ARG A 243 -15.29 24.71 42.94
CA ARG A 243 -14.48 23.52 43.29
C ARG A 243 -13.29 23.44 42.35
N ALA A 244 -12.09 23.49 42.93
CA ALA A 244 -10.84 23.28 42.21
C ALA A 244 -10.89 21.95 41.44
N ASP A 245 -10.40 21.96 40.20
CA ASP A 245 -10.29 20.73 39.42
C ASP A 245 -9.44 19.73 40.21
N PRO A 246 -9.91 18.48 40.41
CA PRO A 246 -9.14 17.49 41.11
C PRO A 246 -7.79 17.30 40.40
N ALA A 247 -6.69 17.31 41.16
CA ALA A 247 -5.35 17.08 40.64
C ALA A 247 -5.33 15.79 39.79
N PRO A 248 -4.55 15.71 38.70
CA PRO A 248 -4.45 14.51 37.89
C PRO A 248 -4.01 13.35 38.79
N MET A 249 -4.92 12.41 39.04
CA MET A 249 -4.62 11.21 39.81
C MET A 249 -3.84 10.27 38.90
N GLN A 250 -2.69 9.79 39.39
CA GLN A 250 -2.08 8.59 38.82
C GLN A 250 -3.09 7.45 38.88
N ALA A 251 -3.09 6.62 37.84
CA ALA A 251 -4.09 5.56 37.63
C ALA A 251 -4.37 4.81 38.95
N PRO A 252 -5.62 4.80 39.45
CA PRO A 252 -5.96 3.95 40.58
C PRO A 252 -5.68 2.51 40.15
N GLU A 253 -5.00 1.73 40.99
CA GLU A 253 -4.89 0.29 40.81
C GLU A 253 -6.29 -0.31 41.00
N VAL A 254 -7.03 -0.42 39.90
CA VAL A 254 -8.33 -1.08 39.89
C VAL A 254 -8.05 -2.58 39.77
N GLY A 255 -8.33 -3.33 40.83
CA GLY A 255 -8.27 -4.80 40.79
C GLY A 255 -9.27 -5.37 39.78
N PRO A 256 -9.22 -6.69 39.51
CA PRO A 256 -10.13 -7.34 38.57
C PRO A 256 -11.57 -7.33 39.11
N SER A 257 -12.35 -6.30 38.78
CA SER A 257 -13.80 -6.24 39.02
C SER A 257 -14.57 -6.85 37.85
N PRO A 258 -15.75 -7.46 38.10
CA PRO A 258 -16.65 -7.89 37.03
C PRO A 258 -17.09 -6.67 36.19
N PRO A 259 -17.35 -6.86 34.88
CA PRO A 259 -17.75 -5.75 34.01
C PRO A 259 -19.04 -5.11 34.50
N LEU A 260 -19.07 -3.77 34.51
CA LEU A 260 -20.26 -3.01 34.87
C LEU A 260 -21.43 -3.38 33.94
N THR A 261 -22.61 -3.58 34.52
CA THR A 261 -23.84 -3.82 33.77
C THR A 261 -24.90 -2.81 34.18
N LEU A 262 -25.58 -2.22 33.20
CA LEU A 262 -26.69 -1.31 33.47
C LEU A 262 -27.83 -2.03 34.20
N PRO A 263 -28.51 -1.34 35.14
CA PRO A 263 -29.67 -1.88 35.81
C PRO A 263 -30.84 -2.06 34.84
N ALA A 264 -31.75 -2.99 35.16
CA ALA A 264 -32.93 -3.24 34.35
C ALA A 264 -33.78 -1.97 34.19
N GLY A 265 -34.09 -1.61 32.94
CA GLY A 265 -34.89 -0.43 32.60
C GLY A 265 -34.07 0.82 32.22
N VAL A 266 -32.77 0.83 32.46
CA VAL A 266 -31.88 1.90 31.98
C VAL A 266 -31.32 1.54 30.62
N ARG A 267 -31.53 2.42 29.64
CA ARG A 267 -31.06 2.20 28.27
C ARG A 267 -29.67 2.83 28.08
N PRO A 268 -28.79 2.24 27.26
CA PRO A 268 -27.44 2.76 27.03
C PRO A 268 -27.39 4.04 26.18
N ASP A 269 -28.53 4.46 25.60
CA ASP A 269 -28.68 5.65 24.76
C ASP A 269 -29.29 6.86 25.46
N ASP A 270 -29.61 6.74 26.75
CA ASP A 270 -30.29 7.75 27.57
C ASP A 270 -29.32 8.37 28.59
N GLY A 271 -29.42 9.69 28.81
CA GLY A 271 -28.66 10.43 29.83
C GLY A 271 -28.77 9.86 31.25
N VAL A 272 -29.86 9.15 31.58
CA VAL A 272 -30.02 8.43 32.87
C VAL A 272 -28.93 7.38 33.10
N ALA A 273 -28.39 6.78 32.03
CA ALA A 273 -27.28 5.83 32.14
C ALA A 273 -25.98 6.49 32.64
N ILE A 274 -25.74 7.74 32.22
CA ILE A 274 -24.59 8.53 32.67
C ILE A 274 -24.77 8.93 34.13
N GLU A 275 -25.98 9.34 34.53
CA GLU A 275 -26.28 9.66 35.93
C GLU A 275 -26.08 8.46 36.86
N TRP A 276 -26.56 7.27 36.46
CA TRP A 276 -26.31 6.03 37.20
C TRP A 276 -24.82 5.70 37.31
N LEU A 277 -24.07 5.91 36.23
CA LEU A 277 -22.63 5.67 36.21
C LEU A 277 -21.87 6.64 37.13
N LEU A 278 -22.28 7.90 37.20
CA LEU A 278 -21.66 8.89 38.09
C LEU A 278 -21.92 8.59 39.57
N GLY A 279 -23.01 7.87 39.89
CA GLY A 279 -23.34 7.42 41.24
C GLY A 279 -22.56 6.20 41.73
N GLN A 280 -21.70 5.60 40.91
CA GLN A 280 -20.89 4.43 41.30
C GLN A 280 -19.94 4.78 42.45
N GLN A 281 -19.78 3.83 43.38
CA GLN A 281 -18.86 3.97 44.52
C GLN A 281 -17.44 3.47 44.20
N GLU A 282 -17.31 2.66 43.14
CA GLU A 282 -16.03 2.14 42.67
C GLU A 282 -15.44 3.04 41.57
N PRO A 283 -14.11 3.21 41.52
CA PRO A 283 -13.46 3.95 40.45
C PRO A 283 -13.65 3.24 39.10
N PHE A 284 -13.72 4.02 38.03
CA PHE A 284 -13.85 3.50 36.68
C PHE A 284 -13.07 4.34 35.66
N VAL A 285 -12.76 3.71 34.53
CA VAL A 285 -12.12 4.35 33.37
C VAL A 285 -13.17 4.55 32.29
N MET A 286 -13.35 5.80 31.85
CA MET A 286 -14.25 6.14 30.76
C MET A 286 -13.42 6.48 29.53
N ILE A 287 -13.57 5.68 28.47
CA ILE A 287 -12.95 5.87 27.17
C ILE A 287 -14.00 6.44 26.23
N VAL A 288 -13.74 7.62 25.68
CA VAL A 288 -14.68 8.37 24.84
C VAL A 288 -14.12 8.48 23.43
N ASP A 289 -14.92 8.09 22.47
CA ASP A 289 -14.67 8.38 21.07
C ASP A 289 -14.99 9.87 20.79
N GLY A 290 -13.93 10.67 20.62
CA GLY A 290 -14.04 12.10 20.44
C GLY A 290 -14.66 12.52 19.11
N TYR A 291 -14.51 11.70 18.06
CA TYR A 291 -15.13 11.96 16.77
C TYR A 291 -16.64 11.67 16.82
N ASN A 292 -17.03 10.51 17.33
CA ASN A 292 -18.45 10.16 17.47
C ASN A 292 -19.18 11.10 18.43
N LEU A 293 -18.55 11.55 19.51
CA LEU A 293 -19.14 12.50 20.44
C LEU A 293 -19.31 13.90 19.81
N SER A 294 -18.29 14.43 19.12
CA SER A 294 -18.36 15.78 18.54
C SER A 294 -19.50 15.94 17.54
N HIS A 295 -19.79 14.90 16.75
CA HIS A 295 -20.83 14.87 15.72
C HIS A 295 -22.24 14.64 16.27
N GLN A 296 -22.43 14.52 17.59
CA GLN A 296 -23.77 14.41 18.16
C GLN A 296 -24.52 15.75 18.14
N TRP A 297 -23.84 16.89 17.99
CA TRP A 297 -24.47 18.21 17.89
C TRP A 297 -24.70 18.63 16.43
N PRO A 298 -25.76 19.41 16.13
CA PRO A 298 -26.02 19.91 14.77
C PRO A 298 -24.86 20.71 14.18
N GLU A 299 -24.18 21.48 15.04
CA GLU A 299 -22.87 22.06 14.78
C GLU A 299 -21.85 21.29 15.61
N PRO A 300 -20.89 20.58 14.97
CA PRO A 300 -19.90 19.80 15.71
C PRO A 300 -19.12 20.68 16.68
N LEU A 301 -19.05 20.25 17.94
CA LEU A 301 -18.31 20.99 18.96
C LEU A 301 -16.80 20.91 18.71
N THR A 302 -16.07 21.97 19.09
CA THR A 302 -14.61 21.94 19.05
C THR A 302 -14.07 20.96 20.08
N ARG A 303 -12.83 20.48 19.89
CA ARG A 303 -12.16 19.57 20.83
C ARG A 303 -12.05 20.19 22.22
N GLU A 304 -11.75 21.49 22.29
CA GLU A 304 -11.67 22.25 23.53
C GLU A 304 -13.03 22.30 24.24
N ASP A 305 -14.12 22.57 23.52
CA ASP A 305 -15.47 22.60 24.08
C ASP A 305 -15.88 21.24 24.67
N ILE A 306 -15.55 20.15 23.95
CA ILE A 306 -15.83 18.78 24.40
C ILE A 306 -15.06 18.49 25.68
N ASN A 307 -13.76 18.77 25.71
CA ASN A 307 -12.93 18.57 26.89
C ASN A 307 -13.45 19.40 28.08
N HIS A 308 -13.81 20.66 27.85
CA HIS A 308 -14.33 21.54 28.90
C HIS A 308 -15.66 21.04 29.49
N ARG A 309 -16.52 20.45 28.66
CA ARG A 309 -17.79 19.83 29.07
C ARG A 309 -17.57 18.50 29.79
N LEU A 310 -16.67 17.66 29.29
CA LEU A 310 -16.34 16.37 29.90
C LEU A 310 -15.70 16.52 31.29
N ALA A 311 -15.04 17.64 31.57
CA ALA A 311 -14.51 17.92 32.90
C ALA A 311 -15.63 17.92 33.98
N ARG A 312 -16.89 18.20 33.58
CA ARG A 312 -18.06 18.11 34.45
C ARG A 312 -18.34 16.67 34.93
N VAL A 313 -18.09 15.66 34.09
CA VAL A 313 -18.22 14.23 34.46
C VAL A 313 -17.33 13.93 35.65
N ARG A 314 -16.06 14.32 35.56
CA ARG A 314 -15.06 14.13 36.62
C ARG A 314 -15.39 14.89 37.91
N ARG A 315 -15.96 16.09 37.81
CA ARG A 315 -16.37 16.90 38.97
C ARG A 315 -17.62 16.37 39.69
N LEU A 316 -18.52 15.70 38.96
CA LEU A 316 -19.81 15.24 39.49
C LEU A 316 -19.83 13.75 39.86
N ALA A 317 -18.81 12.98 39.44
CA ALA A 317 -18.70 11.58 39.82
C ALA A 317 -18.47 11.42 41.34
N VAL A 318 -19.13 10.43 41.94
CA VAL A 318 -18.97 10.09 43.36
C VAL A 318 -17.63 9.40 43.61
N ALA A 319 -17.22 8.50 42.72
CA ALA A 319 -15.92 7.84 42.75
C ALA A 319 -14.92 8.49 41.76
N PRO A 320 -13.60 8.27 41.93
CA PRO A 320 -12.59 8.76 41.00
C PRO A 320 -12.80 8.21 39.58
N VAL A 321 -12.83 9.11 38.59
CA VAL A 321 -12.96 8.77 37.17
C VAL A 321 -11.69 9.14 36.42
N ARG A 322 -11.13 8.18 35.69
CA ARG A 322 -10.10 8.42 34.68
C ARG A 322 -10.77 8.55 33.32
N LEU A 323 -10.71 9.74 32.71
CA LEU A 323 -11.40 10.04 31.47
C LEU A 323 -10.37 10.14 30.33
N LEU A 324 -10.47 9.24 29.35
CA LEU A 324 -9.66 9.21 28.14
C LEU A 324 -10.54 9.61 26.95
N VAL A 325 -10.10 10.58 26.15
CA VAL A 325 -10.73 10.94 24.89
C VAL A 325 -9.79 10.63 23.74
N ILE A 326 -10.24 9.82 22.79
CA ILE A 326 -9.44 9.36 21.65
C ILE A 326 -9.93 10.07 20.39
N TYR A 327 -8.99 10.66 19.64
CA TYR A 327 -9.23 11.32 18.37
C TYR A 327 -8.40 10.69 17.25
N ASP A 328 -8.97 10.60 16.04
CA ASP A 328 -8.27 10.15 14.85
C ASP A 328 -7.21 11.18 14.39
N SER A 329 -6.02 10.70 14.05
CA SER A 329 -4.89 11.51 13.59
C SER A 329 -5.04 11.92 12.13
N THR A 330 -5.85 12.93 11.86
CA THR A 330 -5.97 13.54 10.52
C THR A 330 -5.46 14.98 10.46
N LEU A 331 -4.77 15.46 11.48
CA LEU A 331 -4.14 16.79 11.48
C LEU A 331 -2.62 16.70 11.61
N SER A 332 -1.95 17.32 10.63
CA SER A 332 -0.51 17.49 10.52
C SER A 332 0.06 18.17 11.77
N GLY A 333 0.70 17.36 12.61
CA GLY A 333 1.26 17.80 13.89
C GLY A 333 0.94 16.74 14.92
N GLY A 334 1.81 15.73 15.03
CA GLY A 334 1.72 14.72 16.07
C GLY A 334 1.84 15.40 17.43
N GLU A 335 0.70 15.76 18.02
CA GLU A 335 0.63 16.19 19.39
C GLU A 335 0.72 14.94 20.27
N GLU A 336 1.70 14.96 21.18
CA GLU A 336 1.88 13.94 22.21
C GLU A 336 0.59 13.79 23.03
N SER A 337 0.26 12.56 23.41
CA SER A 337 -0.81 12.29 24.39
C SER A 337 -0.58 13.16 25.63
N GLY A 338 -1.54 14.04 25.93
CA GLY A 338 -1.37 15.12 26.90
C GLY A 338 -2.53 15.20 27.88
N LEU A 339 -2.26 15.77 29.05
CA LEU A 339 -3.30 16.16 29.99
C LEU A 339 -4.00 17.41 29.44
N GLY A 340 -5.24 17.24 28.97
CA GLY A 340 -6.12 18.32 28.56
C GLY A 340 -6.70 19.11 29.76
N PRO A 341 -7.39 20.23 29.50
CA PRO A 341 -8.06 21.02 30.53
C PRO A 341 -9.05 20.16 31.35
N GLY A 342 -9.08 20.36 32.67
CA GLY A 342 -9.90 19.55 33.59
C GLY A 342 -9.28 18.20 33.98
N GLY A 343 -8.03 17.93 33.59
CA GLY A 343 -7.31 16.68 33.88
C GLY A 343 -7.88 15.48 33.13
N ILE A 344 -8.34 15.71 31.91
CA ILE A 344 -8.77 14.70 30.94
C ILE A 344 -7.54 14.24 30.16
N GLU A 345 -7.37 12.94 29.97
CA GLU A 345 -6.32 12.42 29.11
C GLU A 345 -6.81 12.46 27.65
N VAL A 346 -6.14 13.24 26.82
CA VAL A 346 -6.43 13.29 25.38
C VAL A 346 -5.38 12.49 24.65
N ARG A 347 -5.82 11.53 23.83
CA ARG A 347 -4.97 10.68 23.00
C ARG A 347 -5.30 10.87 21.53
N PHE A 348 -4.26 10.97 20.73
CA PHE A 348 -4.35 10.91 19.28
C PHE A 348 -3.84 9.55 18.83
N THR A 349 -4.51 8.95 17.85
CA THR A 349 -4.03 7.70 17.26
C THR A 349 -2.73 7.91 16.48
N ASP A 350 -1.98 6.84 16.24
CA ASP A 350 -0.81 6.88 15.37
C ASP A 350 -1.22 6.95 13.90
N GLU A 351 -0.33 7.48 13.05
CA GLU A 351 -0.55 7.57 11.60
C GLU A 351 -0.88 6.19 11.00
N GLY A 352 -2.10 6.04 10.46
CA GLY A 352 -2.60 4.79 9.88
C GLY A 352 -3.39 3.89 10.84
N THR A 353 -3.61 4.32 12.08
CA THR A 353 -4.47 3.63 13.06
C THR A 353 -5.74 4.44 13.29
N ILE A 354 -6.90 3.79 13.21
CA ILE A 354 -8.20 4.43 13.47
C ILE A 354 -8.50 4.45 14.98
N ALA A 355 -9.28 5.43 15.43
CA ALA A 355 -9.69 5.57 16.83
C ALA A 355 -10.35 4.31 17.38
N ASP A 356 -11.12 3.60 16.54
CA ASP A 356 -11.85 2.39 16.91
C ASP A 356 -10.91 1.28 17.39
N ASP A 357 -9.80 1.05 16.69
CA ASP A 357 -8.80 0.03 17.02
C ASP A 357 -8.11 0.34 18.36
N GLU A 358 -7.75 1.62 18.58
CA GLU A 358 -7.13 2.08 19.82
C GLU A 358 -8.11 1.97 21.01
N ILE A 359 -9.39 2.30 20.81
CA ILE A 359 -10.44 2.13 21.83
C ILE A 359 -10.58 0.65 22.21
N MET A 360 -10.68 -0.23 21.20
CA MET A 360 -10.81 -1.69 21.43
C MET A 360 -9.60 -2.24 22.19
N TRP A 361 -8.38 -1.87 21.77
CA TRP A 361 -7.15 -2.27 22.43
C TRP A 361 -7.06 -1.79 23.89
N LEU A 362 -7.38 -0.52 24.14
CA LEU A 362 -7.37 0.05 25.49
C LEU A 362 -8.43 -0.58 26.39
N SER A 363 -9.63 -0.82 25.87
CA SER A 363 -10.71 -1.46 26.64
C SER A 363 -10.33 -2.86 27.13
N GLY A 364 -9.49 -3.58 26.38
CA GLY A 364 -8.99 -4.91 26.75
C GLY A 364 -7.79 -4.91 27.68
N THR A 365 -7.00 -3.82 27.66
CA THR A 365 -5.72 -3.68 28.39
C THR A 365 -5.89 -2.99 29.74
N VAL A 366 -6.86 -2.10 29.86
CA VAL A 366 -7.16 -1.41 31.13
C VAL A 366 -7.83 -2.39 32.09
N ASP A 367 -7.23 -2.56 33.26
CA ASP A 367 -7.82 -3.33 34.34
C ASP A 367 -8.92 -2.55 35.07
N GLY A 368 -9.97 -3.25 35.49
CA GLY A 368 -11.07 -2.70 36.28
C GLY A 368 -12.35 -2.40 35.53
N ASN A 369 -13.15 -1.50 36.12
CA ASN A 369 -14.43 -1.06 35.55
C ASN A 369 -14.17 -0.12 34.36
N VAL A 370 -14.34 -0.64 33.14
CA VAL A 370 -14.17 0.12 31.90
C VAL A 370 -15.53 0.47 31.31
N VAL A 371 -15.69 1.73 30.92
CA VAL A 371 -16.85 2.24 30.19
C VAL A 371 -16.37 2.81 28.87
N VAL A 372 -16.98 2.38 27.77
CA VAL A 372 -16.70 2.90 26.43
C VAL A 372 -17.90 3.70 25.95
N VAL A 373 -17.68 4.94 25.52
CA VAL A 373 -18.71 5.81 24.95
C VAL A 373 -18.45 5.99 23.46
N SER A 374 -19.22 5.28 22.64
CA SER A 374 -19.23 5.45 21.18
C SER A 374 -20.59 5.08 20.61
N SER A 375 -21.01 5.80 19.56
CA SER A 375 -22.19 5.44 18.76
C SER A 375 -21.87 4.43 17.66
N ASP A 376 -20.58 4.19 17.37
CA ASP A 376 -20.16 3.19 16.39
C ASP A 376 -20.56 1.79 16.84
N ARG A 377 -21.06 0.99 15.91
CA ARG A 377 -21.44 -0.40 16.18
C ARG A 377 -20.20 -1.27 16.37
N GLU A 378 -19.15 -1.08 15.59
CA GLU A 378 -17.95 -1.91 15.59
C GLU A 378 -17.23 -1.82 16.93
N VAL A 379 -17.03 -0.60 17.44
CA VAL A 379 -16.47 -0.35 18.78
C VAL A 379 -17.32 -0.99 19.89
N ARG A 380 -18.64 -0.84 19.82
CA ARG A 380 -19.54 -1.36 20.88
C ARG A 380 -19.57 -2.88 20.92
N GLU A 381 -19.52 -3.55 19.77
CA GLU A 381 -19.45 -5.01 19.70
C GLU A 381 -18.03 -5.54 19.99
N GLY A 382 -16.99 -4.75 19.71
CA GLY A 382 -15.58 -5.09 19.89
C GLY A 382 -15.02 -4.96 21.31
N CYS A 383 -15.79 -4.38 22.25
CA CYS A 383 -15.35 -4.15 23.64
C CYS A 383 -16.11 -5.03 24.67
N PRO A 384 -15.99 -6.37 24.66
CA PRO A 384 -16.86 -7.26 25.46
C PRO A 384 -16.65 -7.17 26.98
N ARG A 385 -15.54 -6.58 27.44
CA ARG A 385 -15.22 -6.38 28.86
C ARG A 385 -15.65 -5.00 29.39
N ALA A 386 -16.11 -4.11 28.52
CA ALA A 386 -16.50 -2.77 28.88
C ALA A 386 -18.03 -2.61 28.89
N LEU A 387 -18.52 -1.68 29.70
CA LEU A 387 -19.88 -1.17 29.57
C LEU A 387 -19.93 -0.17 28.41
N CYS A 388 -20.64 -0.52 27.34
CA CYS A 388 -20.78 0.34 26.17
C CYS A 388 -22.01 1.27 26.28
N LEU A 389 -21.78 2.58 26.29
CA LEU A 389 -22.80 3.63 26.24
C LEU A 389 -22.75 4.36 24.89
N TRP A 390 -23.88 4.89 24.44
CA TRP A 390 -23.94 5.60 23.16
C TRP A 390 -23.54 7.06 23.38
N SER A 391 -22.90 7.68 22.39
CA SER A 391 -22.49 9.09 22.50
C SER A 391 -23.68 10.03 22.70
N GLN A 392 -24.88 9.62 22.25
CA GLN A 392 -26.13 10.33 22.47
C GLN A 392 -26.48 10.48 23.97
N ALA A 393 -26.27 9.45 24.78
CA ALA A 393 -26.52 9.49 26.22
C ALA A 393 -25.65 10.55 26.90
N LEU A 394 -24.37 10.59 26.52
CA LEU A 394 -23.41 11.57 27.03
C LEU A 394 -23.74 12.99 26.55
N LYS A 395 -24.15 13.15 25.28
CA LYS A 395 -24.61 14.43 24.74
C LYS A 395 -25.84 14.96 25.47
N GLU A 396 -26.84 14.12 25.71
CA GLU A 396 -28.05 14.48 26.45
C GLU A 396 -27.70 14.97 27.86
N TRP A 397 -26.85 14.23 28.57
CA TRP A 397 -26.42 14.60 29.93
C TRP A 397 -25.54 15.87 29.99
N LEU A 398 -24.68 16.07 28.99
CA LEU A 398 -23.81 17.26 28.89
C LEU A 398 -24.54 18.53 28.41
N SER A 399 -25.73 18.37 27.83
CA SER A 399 -26.57 19.50 27.43
C SER A 399 -27.24 20.10 28.67
N PRO A 400 -27.37 21.43 28.78
CA PRO A 400 -28.11 22.04 29.87
C PRO A 400 -29.57 21.56 29.84
N PRO A 401 -30.23 21.35 30.99
CA PRO A 401 -31.66 21.08 31.02
C PRO A 401 -32.40 22.26 30.38
N THR A 402 -33.21 21.97 29.35
CA THR A 402 -34.13 22.92 28.72
C THR A 402 -35.28 23.30 29.62
#